data_AF-A0A920ERS2-F1
#
_entry.id   AF-A0A920ERS2-F1
#
_cell.length_a   1.000
_cell.length_b   1.000
_cell.length_c   1.000
_cell.angle_alpha   90.00
_cell.angle_beta   90.00
_cell.angle_gamma   90.00
#
_symmetry.space_group_name_H-M   'P 1'
#
loop_
_entity.id
_entity.type
_entity.pdbx_description
1 polymer ?
#
loop_
_entity_poly.entity_id
_entity_poly.type
_entity_poly.pdbx_seq_one_letter_code
_entity_poly.pdbx_strand_id
1 'polypeptide(L)'
;MAYNQAPSRSPLIDNSLKEALQRRGTEILGLILIAISIGIFLLLWSYSPNDRSFWSISDEPTQNILGVIGSSIAAPLILILGWGSFSLPVFLLIWGVRFVCHSGVERAITRMIFFPVAVAFSSAFFATLVPNSTWIHKFGLGGLFGETSVGVILKSLPEVSTTWVNMITLMMSVISLLTLLFVSGFSRKEVRGISKFLLKGSFLFCTHIFALVARIALLSISRKSSSMQGNHDQDNISTQKREG
;
A
#
# COMPACT_ATOMS: atom_id res chain seq x y z
N MET A 1 17.67 -50.29 45.28
CA MET A 1 17.16 -48.96 45.66
C MET A 1 16.06 -48.59 44.68
N ALA A 2 14.79 -48.72 45.08
CA ALA A 2 13.65 -48.35 44.25
C ALA A 2 13.46 -46.83 44.35
N TYR A 3 13.54 -46.12 43.24
CA TYR A 3 13.17 -44.71 43.17
C TYR A 3 11.64 -44.66 43.11
N ASN A 4 11.02 -44.15 44.18
CA ASN A 4 9.59 -43.87 44.16
C ASN A 4 9.37 -42.65 43.25
N GLN A 5 8.77 -42.85 42.08
CA GLN A 5 8.26 -41.74 41.28
C GLN A 5 7.13 -41.08 42.08
N ALA A 6 7.33 -39.84 42.50
CA ALA A 6 6.29 -39.07 43.16
C ALA A 6 5.08 -38.92 42.20
N PRO A 7 3.83 -38.99 42.69
CA PRO A 7 2.66 -38.78 41.85
C PRO A 7 2.74 -37.40 41.19
N SER A 8 2.79 -37.38 39.86
CA SER A 8 2.68 -36.15 39.07
C SER A 8 1.35 -35.49 39.40
N ARG A 9 1.36 -34.49 40.29
CA ARG A 9 0.18 -33.68 40.59
C ARG A 9 -0.27 -33.03 39.29
N SER A 10 -1.50 -33.34 38.85
CA SER A 10 -2.11 -32.73 37.68
C SER A 10 -2.04 -31.21 37.80
N PRO A 11 -1.51 -30.49 36.79
CA PRO A 11 -1.40 -29.05 36.85
C PRO A 11 -2.79 -28.42 37.00
N LEU A 12 -2.92 -27.42 37.89
CA LEU A 12 -4.17 -26.69 38.18
C LEU A 12 -4.79 -25.99 36.95
N ILE A 13 -4.04 -25.88 35.86
CA ILE A 13 -4.51 -25.40 34.57
C ILE A 13 -4.12 -26.47 33.56
N ASP A 14 -5.12 -27.17 33.02
CA ASP A 14 -4.94 -28.12 31.95
C ASP A 14 -4.29 -27.46 30.73
N ASN A 15 -3.41 -28.19 30.05
CA ASN A 15 -2.72 -27.68 28.87
C ASN A 15 -3.70 -27.23 27.77
N SER A 16 -4.86 -27.86 27.67
CA SER A 16 -5.96 -27.47 26.78
C SER A 16 -6.50 -26.06 27.09
N LEU A 17 -6.62 -25.69 28.36
CA LEU A 17 -7.04 -24.35 28.78
C LEU A 17 -5.97 -23.31 28.46
N LYS A 18 -4.69 -23.65 28.61
CA LYS A 18 -3.56 -22.77 28.22
C LYS A 18 -3.54 -22.52 26.71
N GLU A 19 -3.66 -23.57 25.91
CA GLU A 19 -3.67 -23.49 24.45
C GLU A 19 -4.87 -22.69 23.95
N ALA A 20 -6.06 -22.93 24.50
CA ALA A 20 -7.26 -22.17 24.17
C ALA A 20 -7.11 -20.68 24.50
N LEU A 21 -6.54 -20.36 25.67
CA LEU A 21 -6.32 -18.98 26.09
C LEU A 21 -5.25 -18.28 25.23
N GLN A 22 -4.15 -18.96 24.89
CA GLN A 22 -3.13 -18.44 23.97
C GLN A 22 -3.70 -18.17 22.57
N ARG A 23 -4.56 -19.06 22.08
CA ARG A 23 -5.23 -18.91 20.78
C ARG A 23 -6.17 -17.70 20.76
N ARG A 24 -6.99 -17.52 21.80
CA ARG A 24 -7.87 -16.34 21.91
C ARG A 24 -7.09 -15.05 22.14
N GLY A 25 -6.03 -15.09 22.93
CA GLY A 25 -5.17 -13.93 23.17
C GLY A 25 -4.51 -13.42 21.88
N THR A 26 -4.03 -14.34 21.03
CA THR A 26 -3.46 -14.00 19.72
C THR A 26 -4.49 -13.47 18.74
N GLU A 27 -5.72 -14.01 18.72
CA GLU A 27 -6.84 -13.47 17.92
C GLU A 27 -7.18 -12.03 18.32
N ILE A 28 -7.34 -11.77 19.63
CA ILE A 28 -7.68 -10.44 20.16
C ILE A 28 -6.57 -9.44 19.83
N LEU A 29 -5.30 -9.83 20.04
CA LEU A 29 -4.16 -8.99 19.67
C LEU A 29 -4.20 -8.65 18.17
N GLY A 30 -4.46 -9.64 17.32
CA GLY A 30 -4.60 -9.43 15.88
C GLY A 30 -5.70 -8.43 15.52
N LEU A 31 -6.88 -8.54 16.14
CA LEU A 31 -7.99 -7.59 15.93
C LEU A 31 -7.64 -6.17 16.38
N ILE A 32 -6.96 -6.03 17.52
CA ILE A 32 -6.46 -4.73 18.01
C ILE A 32 -5.48 -4.12 17.00
N LEU A 33 -4.54 -4.91 16.46
CA LEU A 33 -3.61 -4.44 15.43
C LEU A 33 -4.34 -3.96 14.17
N ILE A 34 -5.38 -4.67 13.73
CA ILE A 34 -6.19 -4.26 12.57
C ILE A 34 -6.90 -2.94 12.86
N ALA A 35 -7.51 -2.77 14.04
CA ALA A 35 -8.17 -1.53 14.41
C ALA A 35 -7.19 -0.34 14.44
N ILE A 36 -6.00 -0.53 15.03
CA ILE A 36 -4.93 0.48 15.05
C ILE A 36 -4.47 0.80 13.62
N SER A 37 -4.29 -0.21 12.78
CA SER A 37 -3.92 -0.03 11.37
C SER A 37 -4.91 0.88 10.63
N ILE A 38 -6.21 0.61 10.78
CA ILE A 38 -7.27 1.42 10.16
C ILE A 38 -7.21 2.85 10.68
N GLY A 39 -7.06 3.05 11.99
CA GLY A 39 -6.91 4.39 12.58
C GLY A 39 -5.72 5.16 12.02
N ILE A 40 -4.56 4.51 11.91
CA ILE A 40 -3.34 5.12 11.35
C ILE A 40 -3.50 5.41 9.84
N PHE A 41 -4.15 4.52 9.11
CA PHE A 41 -4.45 4.77 7.70
C PHE A 41 -5.34 6.01 7.55
N LEU A 42 -6.40 6.12 8.33
CA LEU A 42 -7.33 7.25 8.27
C LEU A 42 -6.65 8.57 8.62
N LEU A 43 -5.86 8.64 9.71
CA LEU A 43 -5.16 9.89 10.06
C LEU A 43 -4.12 10.29 9.01
N LEU A 44 -3.44 9.35 8.35
CA LEU A 44 -2.49 9.66 7.28
C LEU A 44 -3.21 10.07 5.99
N TRP A 45 -4.32 9.40 5.68
CA TRP A 45 -5.12 9.69 4.48
C TRP A 45 -5.80 11.05 4.54
N SER A 46 -6.35 11.42 5.70
CA SER A 46 -6.98 12.72 5.92
C SER A 46 -6.01 13.80 6.42
N TYR A 47 -4.70 13.63 6.18
CA TYR A 47 -3.72 14.61 6.62
C TYR A 47 -3.81 15.91 5.78
N SER A 48 -3.86 17.05 6.45
CA SER A 48 -3.70 18.37 5.83
C SER A 48 -2.57 19.16 6.49
N PRO A 49 -1.67 19.83 5.73
CA PRO A 49 -0.62 20.66 6.29
C PRO A 49 -1.13 21.86 7.10
N ASN A 50 -2.36 22.30 6.82
CA ASN A 50 -2.99 23.45 7.48
C ASN A 50 -3.78 23.05 8.74
N ASP A 51 -3.83 21.76 9.07
CA ASP A 51 -4.53 21.29 10.27
C ASP A 51 -3.86 21.79 11.54
N ARG A 52 -4.68 22.31 12.47
CA ARG A 52 -4.24 22.52 13.85
C ARG A 52 -3.69 21.21 14.42
N SER A 53 -2.49 21.27 14.98
CA SER A 53 -1.80 20.14 15.62
C SER A 53 -1.02 20.63 16.84
N PHE A 54 -0.47 19.71 17.64
CA PHE A 54 0.41 20.08 18.75
C PHE A 54 1.72 20.74 18.30
N TRP A 55 2.06 20.63 17.02
CA TRP A 55 3.28 21.18 16.42
C TRP A 55 3.04 22.46 15.63
N SER A 56 1.77 22.80 15.36
CA SER A 56 1.40 23.96 14.57
C SER A 56 0.02 24.47 15.00
N ILE A 57 -0.02 25.71 15.46
CA ILE A 57 -1.26 26.41 15.76
C ILE A 57 -1.74 27.04 14.46
N SER A 58 -2.89 26.58 13.99
CA SER A 58 -3.60 27.09 12.82
C SER A 58 -4.98 27.56 13.27
N ASP A 59 -5.47 28.65 12.66
CA ASP A 59 -6.81 29.18 12.91
C ASP A 59 -7.90 28.44 12.10
N GLU A 60 -7.48 27.59 11.15
CA GLU A 60 -8.37 26.76 10.34
C GLU A 60 -8.90 25.53 11.13
N PRO A 61 -10.15 25.10 10.89
CA PRO A 61 -10.69 23.90 11.50
C PRO A 61 -9.92 22.66 11.04
N THR A 62 -9.71 21.72 11.98
CA THR A 62 -9.00 20.46 11.70
C THR A 62 -9.82 19.58 10.77
N GLN A 63 -9.25 19.23 9.61
CA GLN A 63 -9.85 18.39 8.59
C GLN A 63 -9.60 16.89 8.82
N ASN A 64 -8.59 16.55 9.64
CA ASN A 64 -8.29 15.17 9.98
C ASN A 64 -9.49 14.44 10.61
N ILE A 65 -9.80 13.23 10.12
CA ILE A 65 -10.95 12.43 10.58
C ILE A 65 -10.86 12.12 12.08
N LEU A 66 -9.64 11.97 12.61
CA LEU A 66 -9.37 11.71 14.02
C LEU A 66 -9.12 12.99 14.84
N GLY A 67 -9.47 14.15 14.27
CA GLY A 67 -9.33 15.46 14.88
C GLY A 67 -7.87 15.85 15.16
N VAL A 68 -7.67 16.70 16.17
CA VAL A 68 -6.35 17.26 16.52
C VAL A 68 -5.34 16.19 16.93
N ILE A 69 -5.80 15.08 17.52
CA ILE A 69 -4.91 13.96 17.87
C ILE A 69 -4.38 13.30 16.59
N GLY A 70 -5.26 13.06 15.62
CA GLY A 70 -4.90 12.49 14.32
C GLY A 70 -3.91 13.36 13.57
N SER A 71 -4.18 14.66 13.45
CA SER A 71 -3.27 15.62 12.79
C SER A 71 -1.91 15.69 13.50
N SER A 72 -1.89 15.66 14.83
CA SER A 72 -0.66 15.73 15.64
C SER A 72 0.25 14.50 15.52
N ILE A 73 -0.33 13.34 15.22
CA ILE A 73 0.43 12.11 14.94
C ILE A 73 0.83 12.05 13.46
N ALA A 74 -0.08 12.43 12.55
CA ALA A 74 0.17 12.40 11.11
C ALA A 74 1.28 13.38 10.69
N ALA A 75 1.29 14.59 11.25
CA ALA A 75 2.24 15.64 10.89
C ALA A 75 3.72 15.20 10.98
N PRO A 76 4.23 14.69 12.11
CA PRO A 76 5.63 14.23 12.17
C PRO A 76 5.89 13.00 11.31
N LEU A 77 4.91 12.08 11.15
CA LEU A 77 5.07 10.91 10.29
C LEU A 77 5.27 11.31 8.82
N ILE A 78 4.44 12.22 8.31
CA ILE A 78 4.54 12.73 6.93
C ILE A 78 5.79 13.61 6.78
N LEU A 79 6.12 14.43 7.77
CA LEU A 79 7.34 15.26 7.74
C LEU A 79 8.61 14.41 7.64
N ILE A 80 8.73 13.38 8.47
CA ILE A 80 9.96 12.57 8.57
C ILE A 80 10.01 11.53 7.44
N LEU A 81 8.92 10.81 7.20
CA LEU A 81 8.89 9.61 6.34
C LEU A 81 8.15 9.83 5.01
N GLY A 82 7.39 10.92 4.88
CA GLY A 82 6.56 11.18 3.70
C GLY A 82 5.58 10.03 3.43
N TRP A 83 5.46 9.66 2.16
CA TRP A 83 4.66 8.51 1.71
C TRP A 83 5.16 7.17 2.24
N GLY A 84 6.42 7.08 2.69
CA GLY A 84 6.94 5.91 3.37
C GLY A 84 6.22 5.59 4.68
N SER A 85 5.56 6.57 5.30
CA SER A 85 4.74 6.37 6.51
C SER A 85 3.56 5.41 6.29
N PHE A 86 3.02 5.31 5.06
CA PHE A 86 1.94 4.39 4.72
C PHE A 86 2.36 2.91 4.80
N SER A 87 3.66 2.61 4.86
CA SER A 87 4.14 1.26 5.16
C SER A 87 3.72 0.78 6.56
N LEU A 88 3.46 1.70 7.50
CA LEU A 88 3.08 1.40 8.88
C LEU A 88 1.67 0.83 9.03
N PRO A 89 0.59 1.46 8.52
CA PRO A 89 -0.73 0.84 8.55
C PRO A 89 -0.76 -0.48 7.76
N VAL A 90 -0.08 -0.57 6.60
CA VAL A 90 -0.02 -1.81 5.82
C VAL A 90 0.64 -2.94 6.62
N PHE A 91 1.76 -2.66 7.28
CA PHE A 91 2.47 -3.62 8.10
C PHE A 91 1.62 -4.13 9.27
N LEU A 92 0.97 -3.22 10.01
CA LEU A 92 0.09 -3.56 11.12
C LEU A 92 -1.12 -4.38 10.65
N LEU A 93 -1.69 -4.05 9.49
CA LEU A 93 -2.80 -4.80 8.91
C LEU A 93 -2.40 -6.23 8.61
N ILE A 94 -1.26 -6.43 7.94
CA ILE A 94 -0.78 -7.76 7.57
C ILE A 94 -0.54 -8.60 8.83
N TRP A 95 0.19 -8.08 9.82
CA TRP A 95 0.44 -8.83 11.05
C TRP A 95 -0.81 -9.05 11.89
N GLY A 96 -1.72 -8.08 11.92
CA GLY A 96 -3.03 -8.23 12.57
C GLY A 96 -3.83 -9.38 11.98
N VAL A 97 -3.95 -9.44 10.65
CA VAL A 97 -4.60 -10.57 9.95
C VAL A 97 -3.86 -11.89 10.22
N ARG A 98 -2.52 -11.88 10.19
CA ARG A 98 -1.74 -13.09 10.47
C ARG A 98 -1.92 -13.60 11.89
N PHE A 99 -2.08 -12.72 12.88
CA PHE A 99 -2.38 -13.11 14.25
C PHE A 99 -3.79 -13.68 14.40
N VAL A 100 -4.80 -13.09 13.76
CA VAL A 100 -6.17 -13.64 13.70
C VAL A 100 -6.18 -15.03 13.03
N CYS A 101 -5.38 -15.22 11.99
CA CYS A 101 -5.26 -16.49 11.27
C CYS A 101 -4.19 -17.45 11.83
N HIS A 102 -3.61 -17.16 13.01
CA HIS A 102 -2.52 -17.94 13.64
C HIS A 102 -1.35 -18.30 12.70
N SER A 103 -1.07 -17.46 11.72
CA SER A 103 -0.20 -17.77 10.59
C SER A 103 1.19 -17.17 10.74
N GLY A 104 2.13 -17.97 11.26
CA GLY A 104 3.54 -17.58 11.39
C GLY A 104 3.82 -16.67 12.59
N VAL A 105 3.04 -16.82 13.66
CA VAL A 105 3.18 -16.07 14.93
C VAL A 105 4.60 -16.17 15.50
N GLU A 106 5.25 -17.33 15.39
CA GLU A 106 6.62 -17.55 15.86
C GLU A 106 7.66 -16.64 15.18
N ARG A 107 7.40 -16.21 13.94
CA ARG A 107 8.31 -15.35 13.17
C ARG A 107 8.05 -13.87 13.42
N ALA A 108 7.01 -13.52 14.17
CA ALA A 108 6.56 -12.14 14.32
C ALA A 108 7.64 -11.24 14.90
N ILE A 109 8.25 -11.64 16.02
CA ILE A 109 9.27 -10.84 16.70
C ILE A 109 10.51 -10.67 15.80
N THR A 110 11.00 -11.76 15.22
CA THR A 110 12.21 -11.73 14.38
C THR A 110 12.04 -10.91 13.10
N ARG A 111 10.81 -10.73 12.62
CA ARG A 111 10.51 -9.87 11.46
C ARG A 111 10.23 -8.42 11.86
N MET A 112 9.50 -8.20 12.96
CA MET A 112 9.17 -6.85 13.46
C MET A 112 10.39 -5.99 13.74
N ILE A 113 11.49 -6.57 14.24
CA ILE A 113 12.72 -5.82 14.56
C ILE A 113 13.31 -5.13 13.32
N PHE A 114 13.11 -5.68 12.12
CA PHE A 114 13.59 -5.09 10.86
C PHE A 114 12.61 -4.09 10.23
N PHE A 115 11.43 -3.88 10.83
CA PHE A 115 10.41 -2.98 10.28
C PHE A 115 10.91 -1.54 10.10
N PRO A 116 11.62 -0.90 11.07
CA PRO A 116 12.15 0.44 10.88
C PRO A 116 13.07 0.57 9.67
N VAL A 117 13.87 -0.46 9.39
CA VAL A 117 14.77 -0.50 8.22
C VAL A 117 13.97 -0.59 6.91
N ALA A 118 12.89 -1.38 6.87
CA ALA A 118 12.02 -1.45 5.70
C ALA A 118 11.31 -0.11 5.43
N VAL A 119 10.86 0.57 6.48
CA VAL A 119 10.26 1.92 6.38
C VAL A 119 11.28 2.94 5.88
N ALA A 120 12.54 2.87 6.34
CA ALA A 120 13.62 3.72 5.87
C ALA A 120 13.85 3.56 4.36
N PHE A 121 13.91 2.33 3.85
CA PHE A 121 14.02 2.08 2.41
C PHE A 121 12.78 2.50 1.62
N SER A 122 11.59 2.35 2.19
CA SER A 122 10.34 2.87 1.61
C SER A 122 10.38 4.40 1.47
N SER A 123 10.76 5.10 2.53
CA SER A 123 10.95 6.55 2.53
C SER A 123 12.00 6.99 1.50
N ALA A 124 13.15 6.32 1.43
CA ALA A 124 14.18 6.60 0.43
C ALA A 124 13.70 6.35 -1.01
N PHE A 125 12.90 5.29 -1.24
CA PHE A 125 12.28 5.05 -2.54
C PHE A 125 11.34 6.20 -2.94
N PHE A 126 10.44 6.63 -2.05
CA PHE A 126 9.53 7.74 -2.35
C PHE A 126 10.28 9.06 -2.59
N ALA A 127 11.41 9.31 -1.94
CA ALA A 127 12.24 10.48 -2.21
C ALA A 127 12.82 10.52 -3.63
N THR A 128 12.96 9.38 -4.29
CA THR A 128 13.42 9.33 -5.70
C THR A 128 12.33 9.67 -6.71
N LEU A 129 11.07 9.75 -6.29
CA LEU A 129 9.93 10.05 -7.16
C LEU A 129 9.70 11.56 -7.23
N VAL A 130 9.35 12.03 -8.43
CA VAL A 130 9.03 13.44 -8.67
C VAL A 130 7.70 13.79 -7.97
N PRO A 131 7.68 14.79 -7.05
CA PRO A 131 6.45 15.26 -6.44
C PRO A 131 5.46 15.78 -7.50
N ASN A 132 4.18 15.47 -7.33
CA ASN A 132 3.12 16.01 -8.18
C ASN A 132 2.84 17.49 -7.79
N SER A 133 2.08 18.21 -8.62
CA SER A 133 1.71 19.61 -8.36
C SER A 133 0.86 19.82 -7.09
N THR A 134 0.27 18.76 -6.55
CA THR A 134 -0.53 18.83 -5.31
C THR A 134 0.31 18.67 -4.04
N TRP A 135 1.61 18.38 -4.17
CA TRP A 135 2.50 18.26 -3.02
C TRP A 135 3.01 19.63 -2.58
N ILE A 136 2.39 20.19 -1.54
CA ILE A 136 2.63 21.56 -1.07
C ILE A 136 3.90 21.68 -0.22
N HIS A 137 4.47 20.56 0.24
CA HIS A 137 5.63 20.57 1.12
C HIS A 137 6.94 20.93 0.42
N LYS A 138 7.85 21.58 1.15
CA LYS A 138 9.21 21.92 0.67
C LYS A 138 10.16 20.72 0.59
N PHE A 139 9.81 19.60 1.20
CA PHE A 139 10.54 18.34 1.14
C PHE A 139 9.84 17.39 0.15
N GLY A 140 10.56 16.47 -0.47
CA GLY A 140 9.97 15.55 -1.45
C GLY A 140 9.14 14.42 -0.83
N LEU A 141 8.63 13.53 -1.68
CA LEU A 141 7.61 12.53 -1.29
C LEU A 141 8.10 11.53 -0.24
N GLY A 142 9.41 11.38 -0.06
CA GLY A 142 10.02 10.52 0.95
C GLY A 142 10.16 11.13 2.33
N GLY A 143 9.71 12.37 2.54
CA GLY A 143 9.97 13.07 3.80
C GLY A 143 11.42 13.50 3.96
N LEU A 144 11.74 14.17 5.05
CA LEU A 144 13.10 14.65 5.35
C LEU A 144 14.12 13.51 5.43
N PHE A 145 13.72 12.34 5.94
CA PHE A 145 14.61 11.18 6.05
C PHE A 145 15.00 10.63 4.68
N GLY A 146 14.02 10.39 3.81
CA GLY A 146 14.24 9.88 2.45
C GLY A 146 15.07 10.84 1.62
N GLU A 147 14.71 12.14 1.63
CA GLU A 147 15.42 13.21 0.93
C GLU A 147 16.89 13.28 1.36
N THR A 148 17.15 13.25 2.67
CA THR A 148 18.52 13.31 3.18
C THR A 148 19.31 12.07 2.80
N SER A 149 18.70 10.89 2.88
CA SER A 149 19.34 9.61 2.56
C SER A 149 19.75 9.54 1.09
N VAL A 150 18.82 9.88 0.18
CA VAL A 150 19.09 9.93 -1.26
C VAL A 150 20.06 11.05 -1.60
N GLY A 151 19.94 12.21 -0.95
CA GLY A 151 20.84 13.34 -1.13
C GLY A 151 22.30 13.02 -0.78
N VAL A 152 22.54 12.21 0.27
CA VAL A 152 23.90 11.73 0.59
C VAL A 152 24.44 10.84 -0.53
N ILE A 153 23.63 9.92 -1.05
CA ILE A 153 24.03 9.01 -2.14
C ILE A 153 24.37 9.80 -3.40
N LEU A 154 23.54 10.77 -3.77
CA LEU A 154 23.75 11.60 -4.96
C LEU A 154 25.01 12.48 -4.84
N LYS A 155 25.31 13.00 -3.64
CA LYS A 155 26.54 13.77 -3.38
C LYS A 155 27.82 12.95 -3.50
N SER A 156 27.74 11.62 -3.33
CA SER A 156 28.88 10.72 -3.53
C SER A 156 29.15 10.40 -5.00
N LEU A 157 28.26 10.77 -5.92
CA LEU A 157 28.46 10.56 -7.34
C LEU A 157 29.26 11.72 -7.96
N PRO A 158 30.23 11.43 -8.86
CA PRO A 158 31.02 12.47 -9.53
C PRO A 158 30.17 13.42 -10.39
N GLU A 159 29.09 12.90 -10.98
CA GLU A 159 28.16 13.65 -11.81
C GLU A 159 26.74 13.10 -11.63
N VAL A 160 25.76 13.99 -11.44
CA VAL A 160 24.34 13.63 -11.31
C VAL A 160 23.70 13.66 -12.69
N SER A 161 23.49 12.47 -13.27
CA SER A 161 22.76 12.30 -14.53
C SER A 161 21.40 11.65 -14.30
N THR A 162 20.48 11.82 -15.26
CA THR A 162 19.15 11.17 -15.22
C THR A 162 19.25 9.64 -15.13
N THR A 163 20.27 9.06 -15.76
CA THR A 163 20.57 7.63 -15.70
C THR A 163 20.88 7.17 -14.27
N TRP A 164 21.70 7.92 -13.52
CA TRP A 164 22.02 7.61 -12.13
C TRP A 164 20.80 7.67 -11.22
N VAL A 165 19.97 8.69 -11.37
CA VAL A 165 18.72 8.82 -10.59
C VAL A 165 17.77 7.66 -10.86
N ASN A 166 17.61 7.27 -12.13
CA ASN A 166 16.77 6.12 -12.49
C ASN A 166 17.31 4.79 -11.93
N MET A 167 18.63 4.60 -11.93
CA MET A 167 19.26 3.42 -11.31
C MET A 167 19.03 3.37 -9.80
N ILE A 168 19.20 4.50 -9.10
CA ILE A 168 18.94 4.60 -7.65
C ILE A 168 17.46 4.35 -7.36
N THR A 169 16.56 4.91 -8.16
CA THR A 169 15.10 4.70 -8.06
C THR A 169 14.76 3.22 -8.15
N LEU A 170 15.28 2.54 -9.18
CA LEU A 170 15.06 1.11 -9.38
C LEU A 170 15.63 0.28 -8.22
N MET A 171 16.84 0.60 -7.77
CA MET A 171 17.49 -0.09 -6.66
C MET A 171 16.72 0.08 -5.36
N MET A 172 16.33 1.31 -5.01
CA MET A 172 15.55 1.60 -3.81
C MET A 172 14.16 0.97 -3.86
N SER A 173 13.52 0.95 -5.03
CA SER A 173 12.24 0.26 -5.22
C SER A 173 12.34 -1.24 -4.92
N VAL A 174 13.35 -1.90 -5.49
CA VAL A 174 13.59 -3.34 -5.28
C VAL A 174 13.93 -3.63 -3.82
N ILE A 175 14.83 -2.86 -3.21
CA ILE A 175 15.22 -3.05 -1.80
C ILE A 175 14.03 -2.80 -0.87
N SER A 176 13.27 -1.73 -1.09
CA SER A 176 12.06 -1.43 -0.33
C SER A 176 11.04 -2.57 -0.43
N LEU A 177 10.76 -3.06 -1.64
CA LEU A 177 9.83 -4.16 -1.84
C LEU A 177 10.28 -5.45 -1.14
N LEU A 178 11.55 -5.83 -1.29
CA LEU A 178 12.09 -7.05 -0.67
C LEU A 178 12.07 -6.98 0.85
N THR A 179 12.45 -5.83 1.42
CA THR A 179 12.45 -5.63 2.87
C THR A 179 11.03 -5.59 3.43
N LEU A 180 10.09 -4.90 2.79
CA LEU A 180 8.68 -4.89 3.19
C LEU A 180 8.05 -6.28 3.13
N LEU A 181 8.32 -7.07 2.09
CA LEU A 181 7.85 -8.45 1.98
C LEU A 181 8.44 -9.34 3.09
N PHE A 182 9.73 -9.18 3.37
CA PHE A 182 10.42 -9.91 4.42
C PHE A 182 9.83 -9.62 5.80
N VAL A 183 9.67 -8.35 6.14
CA VAL A 183 9.15 -7.92 7.45
C VAL A 183 7.68 -8.26 7.60
N SER A 184 6.89 -8.26 6.53
CA SER A 184 5.50 -8.72 6.52
C SER A 184 5.33 -10.24 6.73
N GLY A 185 6.43 -10.99 6.85
CA GLY A 185 6.39 -12.41 7.17
C GLY A 185 5.99 -13.33 6.01
N PHE A 186 5.95 -12.81 4.78
CA PHE A 186 5.57 -13.60 3.61
C PHE A 186 6.55 -14.75 3.36
N SER A 187 6.01 -15.96 3.18
CA SER A 187 6.81 -17.11 2.79
C SER A 187 7.11 -17.11 1.28
N ARG A 188 8.21 -17.73 0.84
CA ARG A 188 8.52 -17.88 -0.61
C ARG A 188 7.37 -18.52 -1.40
N LYS A 189 6.60 -19.40 -0.74
CA LYS A 189 5.41 -20.05 -1.34
C LYS A 189 4.28 -19.03 -1.53
N GLU A 190 3.99 -18.22 -0.52
CA GLU A 190 2.99 -17.13 -0.60
C GLU A 190 3.36 -16.10 -1.68
N VAL A 191 4.61 -15.61 -1.68
CA VAL A 191 5.09 -14.64 -2.69
C VAL A 191 4.94 -15.20 -4.09
N ARG A 192 5.32 -16.47 -4.31
CA ARG A 192 5.17 -17.12 -5.62
C ARG A 192 3.70 -17.30 -6.02
N GLY A 193 2.82 -17.59 -5.05
CA GLY A 193 1.37 -17.68 -5.27
C GLY A 193 0.79 -16.34 -5.69
N ILE A 194 1.08 -15.28 -4.92
CA ILE A 194 0.63 -13.91 -5.19
C ILE A 194 1.18 -13.42 -6.53
N SER A 195 2.47 -13.64 -6.81
CA SER A 195 3.09 -13.24 -8.08
C SER A 195 2.43 -13.93 -9.28
N LYS A 196 2.15 -15.24 -9.19
CA LYS A 196 1.41 -15.96 -10.24
C LYS A 196 -0.03 -15.46 -10.39
N PHE A 197 -0.69 -15.16 -9.29
CA PHE A 197 -2.04 -14.59 -9.30
C PHE A 197 -2.06 -13.22 -9.97
N LEU A 198 -1.12 -12.32 -9.63
CA LEU A 198 -0.98 -10.99 -10.24
C LEU A 198 -0.66 -11.08 -11.73
N LEU A 199 0.24 -11.96 -12.16
CA LEU A 199 0.56 -12.18 -13.57
C LEU A 199 -0.66 -12.65 -14.37
N LYS A 200 -1.39 -13.64 -13.85
CA LYS A 200 -2.61 -14.14 -14.49
C LYS A 200 -3.73 -13.10 -14.49
N GLY A 201 -3.91 -12.38 -13.39
CA GLY A 201 -4.91 -11.33 -13.24
C GLY A 201 -4.64 -10.16 -14.18
N SER A 202 -3.39 -9.71 -14.28
CA SER A 202 -2.98 -8.66 -15.22
C SER A 202 -3.21 -9.08 -16.67
N PHE A 203 -2.86 -10.32 -17.03
CA PHE A 203 -3.14 -10.85 -18.36
C PHE A 203 -4.64 -10.84 -18.68
N LEU A 204 -5.48 -11.35 -17.78
CA LEU A 204 -6.94 -11.34 -17.93
C LEU A 204 -7.51 -9.91 -17.99
N PHE A 205 -6.98 -8.99 -17.18
CA PHE A 205 -7.43 -7.61 -17.20
C PHE A 205 -7.10 -6.91 -18.53
N CYS A 206 -5.90 -7.13 -19.06
CA CYS A 206 -5.51 -6.65 -20.38
C CYS A 206 -6.41 -7.20 -21.49
N THR A 207 -6.76 -8.50 -21.45
CA THR A 207 -7.67 -9.07 -22.45
C THR A 207 -9.08 -8.48 -22.34
N HIS A 208 -9.59 -8.24 -21.13
CA HIS A 208 -10.89 -7.60 -20.91
C HIS A 208 -10.92 -6.15 -21.37
N ILE A 209 -9.87 -5.35 -21.09
CA ILE A 209 -9.77 -3.98 -21.59
C ILE A 209 -9.71 -3.97 -23.12
N PHE A 210 -8.88 -4.81 -23.72
CA PHE A 210 -8.77 -4.90 -25.17
C PHE A 210 -10.09 -5.28 -25.83
N ALA A 211 -10.80 -6.26 -25.27
CA ALA A 211 -12.12 -6.65 -25.74
C ALA A 211 -13.16 -5.52 -25.61
N LEU A 212 -13.11 -4.73 -24.54
CA LEU A 212 -13.99 -3.60 -24.33
C LEU A 212 -13.71 -2.47 -25.33
N VAL A 213 -12.44 -2.12 -25.55
CA VAL A 213 -12.02 -1.13 -26.56
C VAL A 213 -12.43 -1.58 -27.97
N ALA A 214 -12.21 -2.86 -28.32
CA ALA A 214 -12.61 -3.42 -29.60
C ALA A 214 -14.14 -3.35 -29.82
N ARG A 215 -14.94 -3.66 -28.78
CA ARG A 215 -16.40 -3.52 -28.85
C ARG A 215 -16.84 -2.07 -29.07
N ILE A 216 -16.24 -1.11 -28.36
CA ILE A 216 -16.54 0.32 -28.53
C ILE A 216 -16.17 0.77 -29.95
N ALA A 217 -15.03 0.33 -30.48
CA ALA A 217 -14.59 0.65 -31.84
C ALA A 217 -15.52 0.04 -32.91
N LEU A 218 -15.98 -1.20 -32.73
CA LEU A 218 -16.92 -1.83 -33.68
C LEU A 218 -18.30 -1.14 -33.65
N LEU A 219 -18.78 -0.73 -32.48
CA LEU A 219 -20.02 0.01 -32.35
C LEU A 219 -19.94 1.40 -32.98
N SER A 220 -18.80 2.10 -32.89
CA SER A 220 -18.63 3.41 -33.53
C SER A 220 -18.56 3.32 -35.05
N ILE A 221 -17.93 2.27 -35.59
CA ILE A 221 -17.92 1.99 -37.04
C ILE A 221 -19.32 1.64 -37.54
N SER A 222 -20.05 0.77 -36.83
CA SER A 222 -21.43 0.42 -37.17
C SER A 222 -22.35 1.65 -37.17
N ARG A 223 -22.23 2.53 -36.17
CA ARG A 223 -22.99 3.80 -36.11
C ARG A 223 -22.69 4.71 -37.31
N LYS A 224 -21.42 4.84 -37.68
CA LYS A 224 -20.98 5.68 -38.82
C LYS A 224 -21.51 5.13 -40.15
N SER A 225 -21.53 3.80 -40.31
CA SER A 225 -22.10 3.15 -41.50
C SER A 225 -23.60 3.38 -41.61
N SER A 226 -24.36 3.18 -40.51
CA SER A 226 -25.81 3.43 -40.51
C SER A 226 -26.18 4.89 -40.78
N SER A 227 -25.37 5.86 -40.32
CA SER A 227 -25.59 7.27 -40.64
C SER A 227 -25.31 7.61 -42.11
N MET A 228 -24.38 6.93 -42.78
CA MET A 228 -24.10 7.17 -44.20
C MET A 228 -25.16 6.55 -45.11
N GLN A 229 -25.67 5.36 -44.77
CA GLN A 229 -26.75 4.72 -45.53
C GLN A 229 -28.04 5.54 -45.46
N GLY A 230 -28.41 6.05 -44.26
CA GLY A 230 -29.60 6.88 -44.09
C GLY A 230 -29.53 8.21 -44.85
N ASN A 231 -28.34 8.77 -45.03
CA ASN A 231 -28.15 10.01 -45.81
C ASN A 231 -28.28 9.75 -47.32
N HIS A 232 -27.79 8.61 -47.81
CA HIS A 232 -27.94 8.21 -49.21
C HIS A 232 -29.39 7.91 -49.59
N ASP A 233 -30.16 7.27 -48.71
CA ASP A 233 -31.58 7.00 -48.96
C ASP A 233 -32.41 8.29 -48.96
N GLN A 234 -32.09 9.26 -48.09
CA GLN A 234 -32.73 10.58 -48.11
C GLN A 234 -32.43 11.37 -49.39
N ASP A 235 -31.18 11.36 -49.86
CA ASP A 235 -30.81 12.03 -51.11
C ASP A 235 -31.53 11.40 -52.31
N ASN A 236 -31.64 10.07 -52.35
CA ASN A 236 -32.31 9.34 -53.43
C ASN A 236 -33.84 9.59 -53.46
N ILE A 237 -34.47 9.68 -52.28
CA ILE A 237 -35.90 10.07 -52.17
C ILE A 237 -36.10 11.52 -52.61
N SER A 238 -35.17 12.42 -52.26
CA SER A 238 -35.28 13.84 -52.63
C SER A 238 -35.08 14.09 -54.13
N THR A 239 -34.26 13.26 -54.79
CA THR A 239 -34.03 13.31 -56.24
C THR A 239 -35.21 12.72 -57.02
N GLN A 240 -35.77 11.58 -56.59
CA GLN A 240 -37.01 11.07 -57.18
C GLN A 240 -38.20 12.04 -57.06
N LYS A 241 -38.29 12.79 -55.96
CA LYS A 241 -39.36 13.78 -55.75
C LYS A 241 -39.20 15.07 -56.57
N ARG A 242 -38.04 15.28 -57.22
CA ARG A 242 -37.80 16.41 -58.14
C ARG A 242 -38.04 16.05 -59.61
N GLU A 243 -38.11 14.76 -59.95
CA GLU A 243 -38.24 14.28 -61.33
C GLU A 243 -39.64 13.78 -61.70
N GLY A 244 -40.60 13.78 -60.76
CA GLY A 244 -42.03 13.49 -61.00
C GLY A 244 -42.91 14.71 -60.78
#